data_AF-A0A3M2H3T4-F1
#
_entry.id   AF-A0A3M2H3T4-F1
#
_cell.length_a   1.000
_cell.length_b   1.000
_cell.length_c   1.000
_cell.angle_alpha   90.00
_cell.angle_beta   90.00
_cell.angle_gamma   90.00
#
_symmetry.space_group_name_H-M   'P 1'
#
loop_
_entity.id
_entity.type
_entity.pdbx_description
1 polymer ?
#
loop_
_entity_poly.entity_id
_entity_poly.type
_entity_poly.pdbx_seq_one_letter_code
_entity_poly.pdbx_strand_id
1 'polypeptide(L)'
;MAMNRQQKRLLQKQGEIDADGTPIRRRPASTPRPAQERTSPVEFLREVRAELRKVAWPTRSETINYSIVVLVTIIVLTALIAGLDWVFSKLILDLFTN
;
A
#
# COMPACT_ATOMS: atom_id res chain seq x y z
N MET A 1 -47.84 42.66 29.01
CA MET A 1 -46.59 43.08 29.70
C MET A 1 -45.80 43.99 28.75
N ALA A 2 -45.72 45.29 29.03
CA ALA A 2 -45.04 46.25 28.16
C ALA A 2 -43.52 46.14 28.34
N MET A 3 -42.82 45.69 27.29
CA MET A 3 -41.38 45.52 27.32
C MET A 3 -40.69 46.87 27.41
N ASN A 4 -39.85 47.04 28.42
CA ASN A 4 -39.24 48.31 28.80
C ASN A 4 -38.31 48.81 27.68
N ARG A 5 -38.40 50.09 27.29
CA ARG A 5 -37.67 50.69 26.15
C ARG A 5 -36.15 50.52 26.28
N GLN A 6 -35.66 50.36 27.50
CA GLN A 6 -34.26 50.08 27.82
C GLN A 6 -33.82 48.67 27.37
N GLN A 7 -34.66 47.65 27.54
CA GLN A 7 -34.34 46.27 27.14
C GLN A 7 -34.23 46.13 25.62
N LYS A 8 -35.12 46.80 24.86
CA LYS A 8 -35.04 46.81 23.38
C LYS A 8 -33.73 47.43 22.89
N ARG A 9 -33.27 48.51 23.51
CA ARG A 9 -31.98 49.14 23.15
C ARG A 9 -30.78 48.28 23.51
N LEU A 10 -30.84 47.53 24.62
CA LEU A 10 -29.77 46.62 25.02
C LEU A 10 -29.67 45.42 24.07
N LEU A 11 -30.80 44.83 23.68
CA LEU A 11 -30.87 43.76 22.68
C LEU A 11 -30.37 44.23 21.30
N GLN A 12 -30.66 45.49 20.95
CA GLN A 12 -30.17 46.10 19.71
C GLN A 12 -28.67 46.44 19.77
N LYS A 13 -28.18 46.91 20.94
CA LYS A 13 -26.76 47.16 21.20
C LYS A 13 -25.93 45.88 21.28
N GLN A 14 -26.56 44.74 21.62
CA GLN A 14 -25.98 43.39 21.55
C GLN A 14 -25.94 42.83 20.12
N GLY A 15 -26.50 43.54 19.13
CA GLY A 15 -26.35 43.18 17.71
C GLY A 15 -27.04 41.88 17.31
N GLU A 16 -28.06 41.45 18.05
CA GLU A 16 -28.79 40.19 17.80
C GLU A 16 -30.12 40.39 17.06
N ILE A 17 -30.56 41.63 16.84
CA ILE A 17 -31.81 41.98 16.16
C ILE A 17 -31.55 43.06 15.10
N ASP A 18 -31.89 42.72 13.86
CA ASP A 18 -31.78 43.63 12.71
C ASP A 18 -32.86 44.73 12.76
N ALA A 19 -32.75 45.77 11.93
CA ALA A 19 -33.65 46.93 11.94
C ALA A 19 -35.16 46.59 11.78
N ASP A 20 -35.46 45.41 11.24
CA ASP A 20 -36.81 44.89 10.99
C ASP A 20 -37.35 43.99 12.11
N GLY A 21 -36.63 43.82 13.23
CA GLY A 21 -37.10 43.12 14.43
C GLY A 21 -37.02 41.59 14.39
N THR A 22 -36.37 41.01 13.39
CA THR A 22 -36.12 39.56 13.32
C THR A 22 -34.80 39.18 13.99
N PRO A 23 -34.76 38.10 14.79
CA PRO A 23 -33.51 37.64 15.42
C PRO A 23 -32.54 37.10 14.35
N ILE A 24 -31.34 37.67 14.30
CA ILE A 24 -30.27 37.21 13.40
C ILE A 24 -29.72 35.90 13.98
N ARG A 25 -30.29 34.76 13.56
CA ARG A 25 -29.73 33.45 13.88
C ARG A 25 -28.40 33.32 13.14
N ARG A 26 -27.29 33.65 13.83
CA ARG A 26 -25.93 33.35 13.35
C ARG A 26 -25.86 31.84 13.11
N ARG A 27 -26.01 31.42 11.85
CA ARG A 27 -25.69 30.07 11.43
C ARG A 27 -24.21 29.89 11.75
N PRO A 28 -23.82 28.97 12.65
CA PRO A 28 -22.41 28.65 12.77
C PRO A 28 -21.96 28.22 11.36
N ALA A 29 -20.92 28.89 10.87
CA ALA A 29 -20.35 28.59 9.56
C ALA A 29 -20.11 27.08 9.49
N SER A 30 -20.59 26.45 8.42
CA SER A 30 -20.34 25.04 8.16
C SER A 30 -18.85 24.77 8.27
N THR A 31 -18.45 23.96 9.25
CA THR A 31 -17.06 23.52 9.41
C THR A 31 -16.60 22.94 8.07
N PRO A 32 -15.52 23.45 7.45
CA PRO A 32 -15.00 22.87 6.23
C PRO A 32 -14.71 21.39 6.51
N ARG A 33 -15.32 20.48 5.73
CA ARG A 33 -14.95 19.06 5.80
C ARG A 33 -13.44 19.00 5.50
N PRO A 34 -12.61 18.39 6.37
CA PRO A 34 -11.18 18.32 6.11
C PRO A 34 -10.99 17.67 4.74
N ALA A 35 -10.25 18.35 3.86
CA ALA A 35 -9.92 17.83 2.54
C ALA A 35 -9.30 16.45 2.75
N GLN A 36 -9.86 15.44 2.09
CA GLN A 36 -9.39 14.07 2.18
C GLN A 36 -7.91 14.05 1.76
N GLU A 37 -7.03 13.88 2.75
CA GLU A 37 -5.59 13.90 2.58
C GLU A 37 -5.23 12.68 1.74
N ARG A 38 -5.00 12.89 0.44
CA ARG A 38 -4.54 11.81 -0.44
C ARG A 38 -3.11 11.49 -0.03
N THR A 39 -2.84 10.23 0.28
CA THR A 39 -1.48 9.75 0.59
C THR A 39 -0.52 10.25 -0.48
N SER A 40 0.47 11.02 -0.04
CA SER A 40 1.48 11.55 -0.94
C SER A 40 2.40 10.42 -1.44
N PRO A 41 2.98 10.51 -2.66
CA PRO A 41 3.94 9.51 -3.13
C PRO A 41 5.14 9.28 -2.18
N VAL A 42 5.52 10.32 -1.44
CA VAL A 42 6.59 10.25 -0.43
C VAL A 42 6.17 9.39 0.77
N GLU A 43 4.92 9.53 1.20
CA GLU A 43 4.34 8.74 2.28
C GLU A 43 4.20 7.27 1.90
N PHE A 44 3.74 7.00 0.67
CA PHE A 44 3.69 5.65 0.10
C PHE A 44 5.06 4.96 0.08
N LEU A 45 6.13 5.65 -0.36
CA LEU A 45 7.48 5.08 -0.34
C LEU A 45 7.99 4.81 1.08
N ARG A 46 7.58 5.63 2.05
CA ARG A 46 7.92 5.42 3.46
C ARG A 46 7.22 4.17 4.00
N GLU A 47 5.96 3.97 3.66
CA GLU A 47 5.19 2.76 4.00
C GLU A 47 5.78 1.51 3.35
N VAL A 48 6.12 1.56 2.05
CA VAL A 48 6.77 0.44 1.34
C VAL A 48 8.09 0.07 2.00
N ARG A 49 8.93 1.05 2.37
CA ARG A 49 10.18 0.78 3.09
C ARG A 49 9.94 0.15 4.45
N ALA A 50 8.88 0.55 5.15
CA ALA A 50 8.51 -0.04 6.44
C ALA A 50 8.07 -1.51 6.27
N GLU A 51 7.34 -1.83 5.20
CA GLU A 51 6.91 -3.19 4.89
C GLU A 51 8.06 -4.08 4.42
N LEU A 52 8.95 -3.56 3.55
CA LEU A 52 10.14 -4.28 3.08
C LEU A 52 11.11 -4.65 4.21
N ARG A 53 11.09 -3.93 5.33
CA ARG A 53 11.87 -4.29 6.53
C ARG A 53 11.33 -5.53 7.25
N LYS A 54 10.07 -5.91 7.02
CA LYS A 54 9.47 -7.15 7.57
C LYS A 54 9.87 -8.38 6.75
N VAL A 55 10.40 -8.19 5.55
CA VAL A 55 10.89 -9.28 4.72
C VAL A 55 12.14 -9.87 5.37
N ALA A 56 12.08 -11.15 5.69
CA ALA A 56 13.22 -11.91 6.17
C ALA A 56 14.15 -12.17 4.98
N TRP A 57 15.17 -11.32 4.82
CA TRP A 57 16.21 -11.54 3.83
C TRP A 57 17.10 -12.70 4.28
N PRO A 58 17.35 -13.70 3.41
CA PRO A 58 18.12 -14.87 3.79
C PRO A 58 19.54 -14.49 4.15
N THR A 59 20.14 -15.24 5.06
CA THR A 59 21.56 -15.07 5.39
C THR A 59 22.42 -15.52 4.21
N ARG A 60 23.66 -15.01 4.10
CA ARG A 60 24.58 -15.43 3.03
C ARG A 60 24.77 -16.95 2.98
N SER A 61 24.85 -17.59 4.14
CA SER A 61 24.98 -19.03 4.26
C SER A 61 23.76 -19.78 3.71
N GLU A 62 22.56 -19.28 3.99
CA GLU A 62 21.32 -19.87 3.49
C GLU A 62 21.20 -19.75 1.97
N THR A 63 21.54 -18.59 1.40
CA THR A 63 21.58 -18.40 -0.06
C THR A 63 22.57 -19.36 -0.73
N ILE A 64 23.76 -19.54 -0.14
CA ILE A 64 24.78 -20.46 -0.65
C ILE A 64 24.28 -21.91 -0.57
N ASN A 65 23.69 -22.32 0.55
CA ASN A 65 23.17 -23.67 0.73
C ASN A 65 22.11 -24.00 -0.33
N TYR A 66 21.13 -23.11 -0.54
CA TYR A 66 20.11 -23.31 -1.57
C TYR A 66 20.72 -23.36 -2.98
N SER A 67 21.70 -22.50 -3.26
CA SER A 67 22.39 -22.49 -4.55
C SER A 67 23.16 -23.79 -4.80
N ILE A 68 23.81 -24.36 -3.77
CA ILE A 68 24.51 -25.65 -3.86
C ILE A 68 23.52 -26.79 -4.16
N VAL A 69 22.39 -26.84 -3.46
CA VAL A 69 21.35 -27.86 -3.69
C VAL A 69 20.85 -27.81 -5.13
N VAL A 70 20.55 -26.60 -5.64
CA VAL A 70 20.12 -26.41 -7.03
C VAL A 70 21.22 -26.82 -8.01
N LEU A 71 22.47 -26.42 -7.78
CA LEU A 71 23.60 -26.75 -8.65
C LEU A 71 23.82 -28.27 -8.76
N VAL A 72 23.82 -28.97 -7.62
CA VAL A 72 23.94 -30.44 -7.58
C VAL A 72 22.77 -31.10 -8.32
N THR A 73 21.55 -30.60 -8.11
CA THR A 73 20.35 -31.14 -8.78
C THR A 73 20.46 -31.01 -10.30
N ILE A 74 20.89 -29.84 -10.79
CA ILE A 74 21.10 -29.62 -12.23
C ILE A 74 22.16 -30.58 -12.78
N ILE A 75 23.30 -30.72 -12.10
CA ILE A 75 24.38 -31.63 -12.53
C ILE A 75 23.85 -33.07 -12.66
N VAL A 76 23.10 -33.55 -11.66
CA VAL A 76 22.56 -34.92 -11.67
C VAL A 76 21.56 -35.11 -12.82
N LEU A 77 20.63 -34.17 -13.01
CA LEU A 77 19.65 -34.25 -14.09
C LEU A 77 20.32 -34.19 -15.46
N THR A 78 21.29 -33.29 -15.66
CA THR A 78 22.06 -33.19 -16.89
C THR A 78 22.84 -34.47 -17.17
N ALA A 79 23.48 -35.05 -16.16
CA ALA A 79 24.20 -36.31 -16.32
C ALA A 79 23.26 -37.48 -16.69
N LEU A 80 22.07 -37.55 -16.07
CA LEU A 80 21.08 -38.56 -16.40
C LEU A 80 20.57 -38.42 -17.84
N ILE A 81 20.21 -37.21 -18.26
CA ILE A 81 19.72 -36.95 -19.62
C ILE A 81 20.83 -37.27 -20.64
N ALA A 82 22.04 -36.75 -20.42
CA ALA A 82 23.17 -37.00 -21.32
C ALA A 82 23.53 -38.49 -21.41
N GLY A 83 23.48 -39.21 -20.29
CA GLY A 83 23.70 -40.66 -20.26
C GLY A 83 22.62 -41.40 -21.05
N LEU A 84 21.36 -41.02 -20.89
CA LEU A 84 20.24 -41.61 -21.62
C LEU A 84 20.33 -41.32 -23.13
N ASP A 85 20.66 -40.10 -23.52
CA ASP A 85 20.87 -39.70 -24.91
C ASP A 85 22.01 -40.51 -25.55
N TRP A 86 23.09 -40.74 -24.81
CA TRP A 86 24.22 -41.55 -25.28
C TRP A 86 23.81 -43.00 -25.52
N VAL A 87 23.06 -43.60 -24.59
CA VAL A 87 22.54 -44.96 -24.72
C VAL A 87 21.59 -45.08 -25.91
N PHE A 88 20.61 -44.17 -26.03
CA PHE A 88 19.69 -44.19 -27.16
C PHE A 88 20.40 -43.96 -28.48
N SER A 89 21.35 -43.04 -28.55
CA SER A 89 22.14 -42.79 -29.77
C SER A 89 22.87 -44.07 -30.22
N LYS A 90 23.49 -44.80 -29.28
CA LYS A 90 24.17 -46.06 -29.59
C LYS A 90 23.19 -47.15 -30.05
N LEU A 91 22.08 -47.33 -29.36
CA LEU A 91 21.07 -48.34 -29.70
C LEU A 91 20.43 -48.08 -31.06
N ILE A 92 20.11 -46.82 -31.35
CA ILE A 92 19.54 -46.40 -32.63
C ILE A 92 20.55 -46.69 -33.75
N LEU A 93 21.80 -46.25 -33.60
CA LEU A 93 22.83 -46.48 -34.62
C LEU A 93 23.05 -47.97 -34.90
N ASP A 94 23.06 -48.80 -33.85
CA ASP A 94 23.23 -50.25 -33.98
C ASP A 94 22.05 -50.89 -34.74
N LEU A 95 20.81 -50.49 -34.40
CA LEU A 95 19.59 -50.98 -35.04
C LEU A 95 19.43 -50.56 -36.51
N PHE A 96 19.96 -49.39 -36.89
CA PHE A 96 19.91 -48.93 -38.30
C PHE A 96 21.09 -49.40 -39.14
N THR A 97 22.23 -49.74 -38.52
CA THR A 97 23.44 -50.19 -39.23
C THR A 97 23.44 -51.70 -39.48
N ASN A 98 22.71 -52.48 -38.68
CA ASN A 98 22.53 -53.92 -38.83
C ASN A 98 21.21 -54.26 -39.54
#